data_AF-A0AA40ZSE2-F1
#
_entry.id   AF-A0AA40ZSE2-F1
#
_cell.length_a   1.000
_cell.length_b   1.000
_cell.length_c   1.000
_cell.angle_alpha   90.00
_cell.angle_beta   90.00
_cell.angle_gamma   90.00
#
_symmetry.space_group_name_H-M   'P 1'
#
loop_
_entity.id
_entity.type
_entity.pdbx_description
1 polymer ?
#
loop_
_entity_poly.entity_id
_entity_poly.type
_entity_poly.pdbx_seq_one_letter_code
_entity_poly.pdbx_strand_id
1 'polypeptide(L)'
;MSFTADELVKWRDAPAWFDRIDIDEYERLAGIGYRPEQIAMYYNIPAEDFLWYFNLVGSPLKYHYDRGQLLQSAKEGLSMSTAAQTGENVTQAQRFDKFRKAAGYKNSINKIFFDDIG
;
A
#
# COMPACT_ATOMS: atom_id res chain seq x y z
N MET A 1 -14.63 27.23 -26.59
CA MET A 1 -13.69 26.79 -25.52
C MET A 1 -13.39 25.32 -25.78
N SER A 2 -12.26 25.04 -26.42
CA SER A 2 -11.78 23.68 -26.65
C SER A 2 -10.91 23.31 -25.45
N PHE A 3 -11.34 22.34 -24.64
CA PHE A 3 -10.47 21.68 -23.67
C PHE A 3 -9.54 20.76 -24.48
N THR A 4 -8.33 21.21 -24.74
CA THR A 4 -7.30 20.34 -25.33
C THR A 4 -6.88 19.33 -24.26
N ALA A 5 -6.94 18.04 -24.58
CA ALA A 5 -6.55 16.95 -23.68
C ALA A 5 -5.11 17.12 -23.13
N ASP A 6 -4.27 17.91 -23.78
CA ASP A 6 -2.91 18.24 -23.32
C ASP A 6 -2.86 18.98 -21.97
N GLU A 7 -3.88 19.75 -21.58
CA GLU A 7 -3.91 20.37 -20.24
C GLU A 7 -4.19 19.35 -19.13
N LEU A 8 -4.75 18.18 -19.47
CA LEU A 8 -4.89 17.04 -18.55
C LEU A 8 -3.60 16.21 -18.46
N VAL A 9 -2.64 16.42 -19.37
CA VAL A 9 -1.32 15.77 -19.39
C VAL A 9 -0.28 16.68 -18.72
N LYS A 10 -0.58 17.22 -17.52
CA LYS A 10 0.40 18.04 -16.80
C LYS A 10 1.63 17.27 -16.30
N TRP A 11 1.56 15.93 -16.23
CA TRP A 11 2.59 15.12 -15.57
C TRP A 11 2.75 13.75 -16.25
N ARG A 12 3.39 13.75 -17.43
CA ARG A 12 3.95 12.51 -18.02
C ARG A 12 5.24 12.08 -17.29
N ASP A 13 5.89 13.05 -16.65
CA ASP A 13 7.12 12.91 -15.89
C ASP A 13 6.84 13.05 -14.38
N ALA A 14 7.68 12.45 -13.54
CA ALA A 14 7.52 12.49 -12.09
C ALA A 14 7.58 13.94 -11.56
N PRO A 15 6.76 14.31 -10.56
CA PRO A 15 6.82 15.63 -9.93
C PRO A 15 8.20 15.92 -9.33
N ALA A 16 8.64 17.17 -9.37
CA ALA A 16 9.97 17.55 -8.86
C ALA A 16 10.18 17.28 -7.35
N TRP A 17 9.10 17.12 -6.59
CA TRP A 17 9.17 16.73 -5.18
C TRP A 17 9.35 15.23 -4.98
N PHE A 18 9.13 14.39 -6.00
CA PHE A 18 9.23 12.94 -5.91
C PHE A 18 10.65 12.50 -5.52
N ASP A 19 11.66 13.14 -6.08
CA ASP A 19 13.08 12.86 -5.78
C ASP A 19 13.46 13.16 -4.32
N ARG A 20 12.62 13.88 -3.57
CA ARG A 20 12.84 14.16 -2.13
C ARG A 20 12.33 13.04 -1.23
N ILE A 21 11.55 12.11 -1.78
CA ILE A 21 10.98 11.00 -1.02
C ILE A 21 12.02 9.89 -0.93
N ASP A 22 12.46 9.59 0.29
CA ASP A 22 13.15 8.33 0.55
C ASP A 22 12.12 7.19 0.46
N ILE A 23 12.26 6.38 -0.58
CA ILE A 23 11.32 5.29 -0.86
C ILE A 23 11.31 4.24 0.26
N ASP A 24 12.45 3.94 0.89
CA ASP A 24 12.50 2.96 1.97
C ASP A 24 11.79 3.51 3.23
N GLU A 25 11.96 4.80 3.52
CA GLU A 25 11.21 5.45 4.60
C GLU A 25 9.72 5.54 4.29
N TYR A 26 9.37 5.90 3.07
CA TYR A 26 8.00 5.94 2.58
C TYR A 26 7.28 4.59 2.76
N GLU A 27 7.91 3.49 2.36
CA GLU A 27 7.36 2.15 2.51
C GLU A 27 7.20 1.77 3.99
N ARG A 28 8.14 2.16 4.87
CA ARG A 28 8.01 1.94 6.32
C ARG A 28 6.83 2.70 6.90
N LEU A 29 6.63 3.97 6.53
CA LEU A 29 5.50 4.78 6.96
C LEU A 29 4.16 4.17 6.50
N ALA A 30 4.09 3.72 5.24
CA ALA A 30 2.93 3.01 4.72
C ALA A 30 2.68 1.70 5.49
N GLY A 31 3.74 0.95 5.76
CA GLY A 31 3.71 -0.32 6.48
C GLY A 31 3.11 -0.22 7.88
N ILE A 32 3.43 0.86 8.62
CA ILE A 32 2.89 1.10 9.97
C ILE A 32 1.53 1.82 9.98
N GLY A 33 0.92 2.04 8.80
CA GLY A 33 -0.47 2.48 8.67
C GLY A 33 -0.68 3.99 8.54
N TYR A 34 0.36 4.77 8.25
CA TYR A 34 0.16 6.18 7.88
C TYR A 34 -0.56 6.28 6.54
N ARG A 35 -1.58 7.14 6.48
CA ARG A 35 -2.33 7.38 5.25
C ARG A 35 -1.53 8.24 4.27
N PRO A 36 -1.81 8.18 2.95
CA PRO A 36 -1.13 9.00 1.95
C PRO A 36 -1.12 10.50 2.28
N GLU A 37 -2.18 11.06 2.87
CA GLU A 37 -2.23 12.48 3.25
C GLU A 37 -1.25 12.80 4.39
N GLN A 38 -1.11 11.88 5.34
CA GLN A 38 -0.19 12.04 6.46
C GLN A 38 1.26 11.92 6.01
N ILE A 39 1.53 11.05 5.03
CA ILE A 39 2.85 10.92 4.44
C ILE A 39 3.19 12.14 3.58
N ALA A 40 2.23 12.70 2.84
CA ALA A 40 2.39 13.98 2.15
C ALA A 40 2.79 15.10 3.12
N MET A 41 2.09 15.19 4.26
CA MET A 41 2.43 16.14 5.33
C MET A 41 3.84 15.89 5.90
N TYR A 42 4.24 14.63 6.09
CA TYR A 42 5.55 14.25 6.60
C TYR A 42 6.69 14.77 5.71
N TYR A 43 6.56 14.63 4.39
CA TYR A 43 7.53 15.15 3.42
C TYR A 43 7.34 16.63 3.08
N ASN A 44 6.42 17.34 3.75
CA ASN A 44 6.07 18.73 3.47
C ASN A 44 5.67 18.96 2.00
N ILE A 45 4.85 18.07 1.46
CA ILE A 45 4.28 18.13 0.10
C ILE A 45 2.80 18.50 0.22
N PRO A 46 2.27 19.42 -0.61
CA PRO A 46 0.84 19.70 -0.66
C PRO A 46 0.03 18.41 -0.85
N ALA A 47 -0.92 18.15 0.05
CA ALA A 47 -1.66 16.89 0.06
C ALA A 47 -2.44 16.67 -1.25
N GLU A 48 -2.97 17.74 -1.85
CA GLU A 48 -3.69 17.68 -3.13
C GLU A 48 -2.81 17.19 -4.28
N ASP A 49 -1.59 17.73 -4.42
CA ASP A 49 -0.63 17.34 -5.45
C ASP A 49 -0.15 15.90 -5.25
N PHE A 50 0.14 15.55 -3.99
CA PHE A 50 0.57 14.20 -3.62
C PHE A 50 -0.52 13.17 -3.95
N LEU A 51 -1.75 13.43 -3.49
CA LEU A 51 -2.88 12.53 -3.71
C LEU A 51 -3.24 12.41 -5.19
N TRP A 52 -3.13 13.50 -5.95
CA TRP A 52 -3.37 13.44 -7.38
C TRP A 52 -2.37 12.49 -8.06
N TYR A 53 -1.06 12.65 -7.80
CA TYR A 53 -0.03 11.78 -8.37
C TYR A 53 -0.14 10.33 -7.86
N PHE A 54 -0.52 10.15 -6.60
CA PHE A 54 -0.77 8.84 -5.98
C PHE A 54 -1.92 8.09 -6.68
N ASN A 55 -2.99 8.79 -7.07
CA ASN A 55 -4.18 8.18 -7.68
C ASN A 55 -4.05 7.95 -9.19
N LEU A 56 -2.93 8.32 -9.82
CA LEU A 56 -2.68 7.99 -11.21
C LEU A 56 -2.59 6.47 -11.42
N VAL A 57 -3.14 6.00 -12.53
CA VAL A 57 -2.99 4.60 -12.95
C VAL A 57 -1.50 4.32 -13.16
N GLY A 58 -0.98 3.30 -12.49
CA GLY A 58 0.44 2.97 -12.54
C GLY A 58 1.34 3.90 -11.71
N SER A 59 0.79 4.67 -10.78
CA SER A 59 1.57 5.56 -9.90
C SER A 59 2.67 4.78 -9.15
N PRO A 60 3.95 5.19 -9.27
CA PRO A 60 5.04 4.61 -8.48
C PRO A 60 4.81 4.75 -6.97
N LEU A 61 4.24 5.88 -6.52
CA LEU A 61 3.92 6.07 -5.10
C LEU A 61 2.90 5.04 -4.62
N LYS A 62 1.85 4.81 -5.41
CA LYS A 62 0.85 3.81 -5.04
C LYS A 62 1.44 2.41 -4.96
N TYR A 63 2.30 2.04 -5.92
CA TYR A 63 3.01 0.77 -5.87
C TYR A 63 3.83 0.62 -4.58
N HIS A 64 4.67 1.60 -4.25
CA HIS A 64 5.51 1.54 -3.05
C HIS A 64 4.68 1.58 -1.75
N TYR A 65 3.58 2.32 -1.72
CA TYR A 65 2.68 2.35 -0.57
C TYR A 65 2.08 0.96 -0.31
N ASP A 66 1.49 0.36 -1.34
CA ASP A 66 0.89 -0.96 -1.27
C ASP A 66 1.96 -2.02 -0.93
N ARG A 67 3.18 -1.87 -1.48
CA ARG A 67 4.35 -2.71 -1.14
C ARG A 67 4.76 -2.59 0.32
N GLY A 68 4.83 -1.38 0.87
CA GLY A 68 5.16 -1.14 2.28
C GLY A 68 4.16 -1.83 3.23
N GLN A 69 2.87 -1.71 2.94
CA GLN A 69 1.80 -2.42 3.67
C GLN A 69 1.95 -3.94 3.57
N LEU A 70 2.26 -4.44 2.38
CA LEU A 70 2.49 -5.87 2.14
C LEU A 70 3.70 -6.38 2.94
N LEU A 71 4.83 -5.67 2.90
CA LEU A 71 6.05 -6.07 3.60
C LEU A 71 5.83 -6.16 5.11
N GLN A 72 5.15 -5.18 5.71
CA GLN A 72 4.84 -5.22 7.13
C GLN A 72 3.86 -6.36 7.46
N SER A 73 2.82 -6.55 6.65
CA SER A 73 1.86 -7.65 6.82
C SER A 73 2.53 -9.03 6.69
N ALA A 74 3.48 -9.16 5.76
CA ALA A 74 4.24 -10.39 5.55
C ALA A 74 5.17 -10.68 6.74
N LYS A 75 5.88 -9.66 7.23
CA LYS A 75 6.73 -9.77 8.42
C LYS A 75 5.94 -10.25 9.64
N GLU A 76 4.78 -9.66 9.89
CA GLU A 76 3.88 -10.06 10.97
C GLU A 76 3.36 -11.48 10.78
N GLY A 77 2.89 -11.82 9.57
CA GLY A 77 2.36 -13.15 9.25
C GLY A 77 3.40 -14.26 9.40
N LEU A 78 4.65 -14.02 8.96
CA LEU A 78 5.76 -14.96 9.12
C LEU A 78 6.11 -15.14 10.60
N SER A 79 6.19 -14.05 11.36
CA SER A 79 6.46 -14.12 12.81
C SER A 79 5.37 -14.87 13.56
N MET A 80 4.09 -14.65 13.22
CA MET A 80 2.96 -15.38 13.81
C MET A 80 2.99 -16.86 13.42
N SER A 81 3.36 -17.18 12.17
CA SER A 81 3.48 -18.57 11.71
C SER A 81 4.55 -19.33 12.49
N THR A 82 5.74 -18.75 12.66
CA THR A 82 6.80 -19.34 13.46
C THR A 82 6.38 -19.52 14.93
N ALA A 83 5.73 -18.51 15.52
CA ALA A 83 5.25 -18.60 16.90
C ALA A 83 4.12 -19.63 17.10
N ALA A 84 3.32 -19.91 16.06
CA ALA A 84 2.28 -20.93 16.11
C ALA A 84 2.85 -22.36 15.96
N GLN A 85 3.95 -22.53 15.22
CA GLN A 85 4.60 -23.84 14.99
C GLN A 85 5.21 -24.44 16.26
N THR A 86 5.64 -23.61 17.22
CA THR A 86 6.20 -24.10 18.48
C THR A 86 5.15 -24.78 19.36
N GLY A 87 3.84 -24.62 19.09
CA GLY A 87 2.75 -25.34 19.75
C GLY A 87 2.50 -24.96 21.23
N GLU A 88 3.45 -24.27 21.86
CA GLU A 88 3.40 -23.90 23.28
C GLU A 88 2.48 -22.72 23.58
N ASN A 89 2.04 -21.96 22.57
CA ASN A 89 1.26 -20.75 22.76
C ASN A 89 -0.06 -20.75 21.95
N VAL A 90 -1.11 -21.32 22.56
CA VAL A 90 -2.47 -21.40 22.02
C VAL A 90 -3.00 -20.03 21.57
N THR A 91 -2.65 -18.96 22.29
CA THR A 91 -3.04 -17.59 21.93
C THR A 91 -2.41 -17.13 20.61
N GLN A 92 -1.17 -17.53 20.31
CA GLN A 92 -0.52 -17.19 19.03
C GLN A 92 -1.12 -17.99 17.88
N ALA A 93 -1.46 -19.26 18.09
CA ALA A 93 -2.17 -20.06 17.09
C ALA A 93 -3.54 -19.43 16.72
N GLN A 94 -4.31 -18.98 17.72
CA GLN A 94 -5.58 -18.28 17.50
C GLN A 94 -5.41 -16.96 16.73
N ARG A 95 -4.38 -16.18 17.05
CA ARG A 95 -4.07 -14.93 16.33
C ARG A 95 -3.72 -15.21 14.86
N PHE A 96 -2.94 -16.25 14.61
CA PHE A 96 -2.58 -16.66 13.26
C PHE A 96 -3.79 -17.17 12.45
N ASP A 97 -4.68 -17.96 13.05
CA ASP A 97 -5.91 -18.40 12.40
C ASP A 97 -6.82 -17.22 12.02
N LYS A 98 -6.94 -16.22 12.91
CA LYS A 98 -7.68 -14.98 12.62
C LYS A 98 -7.05 -14.22 11.46
N PHE A 99 -5.73 -14.09 11.44
CA PHE A 99 -4.99 -13.47 10.35
C PHE A 99 -5.25 -14.19 9.01
N ARG A 100 -5.15 -15.53 8.98
CA ARG A 100 -5.43 -16.35 7.79
C ARG A 100 -6.86 -16.22 7.30
N LYS A 101 -7.84 -16.19 8.19
CA LYS A 101 -9.26 -15.96 7.83
C LYS A 101 -9.46 -14.59 7.17
N ALA A 102 -8.85 -13.54 7.73
CA ALA A 102 -8.96 -12.20 7.16
C ALA A 102 -8.31 -12.10 5.77
N ALA A 103 -7.13 -12.69 5.59
CA ALA A 103 -6.46 -12.76 4.29
C ALA A 103 -7.26 -13.60 3.27
N GLY A 104 -7.76 -14.76 3.69
CA GLY A 104 -8.61 -15.63 2.87
C GLY A 104 -9.86 -14.93 2.38
N TYR A 105 -10.56 -14.18 3.26
CA TYR A 105 -11.74 -13.40 2.89
C TYR A 105 -11.45 -12.36 1.81
N LYS A 106 -10.37 -11.58 1.96
CA LYS A 106 -9.94 -10.60 0.95
C LYS A 106 -9.62 -11.26 -0.40
N ASN A 107 -8.91 -12.40 -0.36
CA ASN A 107 -8.58 -13.13 -1.57
C ASN A 107 -9.83 -13.71 -2.26
N SER A 108 -10.82 -14.20 -1.49
CA SER A 108 -12.09 -14.67 -2.03
C SER A 108 -12.89 -13.56 -2.70
N ILE A 109 -12.93 -12.37 -2.10
CA ILE A 109 -13.50 -11.17 -2.73
C ILE A 109 -12.79 -10.91 -4.07
N ASN A 110 -11.47 -10.79 -4.06
CA ASN A 110 -10.72 -10.49 -5.28
C ASN A 110 -10.95 -11.53 -6.38
N LYS A 111 -11.03 -12.81 -6.01
CA LYS A 111 -11.36 -13.88 -6.96
C LYS A 111 -12.72 -13.65 -7.62
N ILE A 112 -13.76 -13.36 -6.84
CA ILE A 112 -15.11 -13.13 -7.37
C ILE A 112 -15.17 -11.92 -8.31
N PHE A 113 -14.45 -10.83 -7.99
CA PHE A 113 -14.52 -9.59 -8.76
C PHE A 113 -13.56 -9.53 -9.96
N PHE A 114 -12.49 -10.33 -9.96
CA PHE A 114 -11.40 -10.17 -10.92
C PHE A 114 -10.96 -11.45 -11.64
N ASP A 115 -11.49 -12.65 -11.33
CA ASP A 115 -11.12 -13.90 -12.07
C ASP A 115 -11.46 -13.82 -13.56
N ASP A 116 -12.53 -13.10 -13.94
CA ASP A 116 -13.07 -13.06 -15.31
C ASP A 116 -12.43 -11.97 -16.21
N ILE A 117 -11.40 -11.26 -15.74
CA ILE A 117 -10.72 -10.19 -16.51
C ILE A 117 -9.38 -10.68 -17.11
N GLY A 118 -9.27 -11.98 -17.39
CA GLY A 118 -8.11 -12.63 -18.00
C GLY A 118 -8.13 -12.66 -19.52
#